data_AF-A0A5C7QKX5-F1
#
_entry.id   AF-A0A5C7QKX5-F1
#
_cell.length_a   1.000
_cell.length_b   1.000
_cell.length_c   1.000
_cell.angle_alpha   90.00
_cell.angle_beta   90.00
_cell.angle_gamma   90.00
#
_symmetry.space_group_name_H-M   'P 1'
#
loop_
_entity.id
_entity.type
_entity.pdbx_description
1 polymer ?
#
loop_
_entity_poly.entity_id
_entity_poly.type
_entity_poly.pdbx_seq_one_letter_code
_entity_poly.pdbx_strand_id
1 'polypeptide(L)'
;MLIVTRKQFLDHLAGGSVVLLLGGCGGGGDSAGAPAPAPSPAPAGGCSANILGNHGHVLTIPQADLDSTTARTYDIQGTADHNHTVTFSATDLANLKAGQTVTVQTSTTLAHSHSISETCA
;
A
#
# COMPACT_ATOMS: atom_id res chain seq x y z
N MET A 1 17.51 9.05 -22.62
CA MET A 1 16.62 7.87 -22.69
C MET A 1 17.44 6.65 -22.29
N LEU A 2 17.44 6.32 -21.00
CA LEU A 2 18.19 5.20 -20.44
C LEU A 2 17.25 4.00 -20.36
N ILE A 3 17.51 2.99 -21.19
CA ILE A 3 16.77 1.72 -21.17
C ILE A 3 17.50 0.83 -20.15
N VAL A 4 17.00 0.78 -18.91
CA VAL A 4 17.52 -0.14 -17.89
C VAL A 4 16.69 -1.42 -17.95
N THR A 5 17.29 -2.53 -18.39
CA THR A 5 16.64 -3.84 -18.44
C THR A 5 17.10 -4.73 -17.29
N ARG A 6 16.20 -5.62 -16.85
CA ARG A 6 16.17 -6.43 -15.62
C ARG A 6 17.25 -7.53 -15.51
N LYS A 7 18.50 -7.29 -15.90
CA LYS A 7 19.59 -8.29 -15.89
C LYS A 7 20.86 -7.85 -15.15
N GLN A 8 20.72 -7.15 -14.03
CA GLN A 8 21.80 -6.97 -13.05
C GLN A 8 21.39 -7.51 -11.68
N PHE A 9 20.82 -8.72 -11.71
CA PHE A 9 20.70 -9.59 -10.54
C PHE A 9 22.03 -10.36 -10.44
N LEU A 10 22.58 -10.45 -9.22
CA LEU A 10 23.60 -11.42 -8.79
C LEU A 10 25.07 -11.09 -9.11
N ASP A 11 25.71 -10.22 -8.33
CA ASP A 11 27.17 -10.26 -8.21
C ASP A 11 27.76 -9.71 -6.89
N HIS A 12 27.12 -10.01 -5.75
CA HIS A 12 27.72 -9.71 -4.44
C HIS A 12 27.64 -10.93 -3.51
N LEU A 13 28.59 -11.85 -3.67
CA LEU A 13 28.85 -12.94 -2.74
C LEU A 13 30.36 -13.14 -2.60
N ALA A 14 31.00 -12.34 -1.74
CA ALA A 14 32.34 -12.64 -1.23
C ALA A 14 32.67 -11.81 0.03
N GLY A 15 32.87 -12.51 1.14
CA GLY A 15 33.84 -12.10 2.16
C GLY A 15 33.27 -11.54 3.47
N GLY A 16 33.40 -12.31 4.54
CA GLY A 16 33.48 -11.76 5.89
C GLY A 16 32.79 -12.56 6.98
N SER A 17 33.36 -13.71 7.36
CA SER A 17 33.05 -14.31 8.67
C SER A 17 33.69 -13.47 9.77
N VAL A 18 32.89 -12.83 10.61
CA VAL A 18 33.31 -12.41 11.95
C VAL A 18 32.22 -12.84 12.93
N VAL A 19 32.45 -13.98 13.56
CA VAL A 19 31.75 -14.36 14.80
C VAL A 19 32.43 -13.58 15.92
N LEU A 20 31.77 -12.56 16.45
CA LEU A 20 32.13 -11.93 17.72
C LEU A 20 31.03 -12.23 18.74
N LEU A 21 31.28 -13.23 19.59
CA LEU A 21 30.51 -13.51 20.80
C LEU A 21 31.02 -12.61 21.92
N LEU A 22 30.30 -11.52 22.23
CA LEU A 22 30.43 -10.81 23.50
C LEU A 22 29.03 -10.66 24.11
N GLY A 23 28.76 -11.48 25.13
CA GLY A 23 27.67 -11.23 26.05
C GLY A 23 27.96 -9.98 26.87
N GLY A 24 27.11 -8.97 26.72
CA GLY A 24 27.17 -7.71 27.45
C GLY A 24 25.80 -7.38 28.00
N CYS A 25 25.60 -7.66 29.29
CA CYS A 25 24.57 -7.05 30.12
C CYS A 25 24.99 -5.61 30.40
N GLY A 26 24.15 -4.62 30.07
CA GLY A 26 24.40 -3.21 30.38
C GLY A 26 23.25 -2.33 29.91
N GLY A 27 22.43 -1.86 30.85
CA GLY A 27 21.27 -1.01 30.57
C GLY A 27 21.56 0.49 30.63
N GLY A 28 20.51 1.27 30.35
CA GLY A 28 20.39 2.68 30.70
C GLY A 28 19.84 3.56 29.57
N GLY A 29 18.56 3.97 29.72
CA GLY A 29 17.91 5.24 29.34
C GLY A 29 18.21 5.93 27.99
N ASP A 30 17.32 6.64 27.29
CA ASP A 30 16.01 7.20 27.56
C ASP A 30 15.40 7.64 26.21
N SER A 31 14.10 7.93 26.21
CA SER A 31 13.25 8.41 25.10
C SER A 31 12.53 7.31 24.33
N ALA A 32 11.38 6.92 24.88
CA ALA A 32 10.34 6.18 24.18
C ALA A 32 9.86 6.98 22.95
N GLY A 33 10.55 6.80 21.82
CA GLY A 33 9.95 7.03 20.51
C GLY A 33 8.88 5.97 20.33
N ALA A 34 7.62 6.40 20.18
CA ALA A 34 6.53 5.49 19.84
C ALA A 34 6.96 4.60 18.67
N PRO A 35 6.68 3.28 18.70
CA PRO A 35 6.95 2.43 17.55
C PRO A 35 6.32 3.07 16.32
N ALA A 36 7.07 3.16 15.21
CA ALA A 36 6.46 3.47 13.93
C ALA A 36 5.27 2.51 13.73
N PRO A 37 4.08 3.00 13.35
CA PRO A 37 2.96 2.12 13.10
C PRO A 37 3.39 1.06 12.10
N ALA A 38 3.08 -0.21 12.42
CA ALA A 38 3.33 -1.31 11.51
C ALA A 38 2.73 -0.98 10.14
N PRO A 39 3.38 -1.38 9.02
CA PRO A 39 2.77 -1.23 7.71
C PRO A 39 1.37 -1.84 7.76
N SER A 40 0.36 -1.08 7.32
CA SER A 40 -0.99 -1.64 7.15
C SER A 40 -0.88 -2.93 6.32
N PRO A 41 -1.65 -3.99 6.67
CA PRO A 41 -1.65 -5.22 5.91
C PRO A 41 -1.81 -4.89 4.42
N ALA A 42 -0.95 -5.46 3.58
CA ALA A 42 -1.12 -5.35 2.14
C ALA A 42 -2.56 -5.81 1.80
N PRO A 43 -3.29 -5.09 0.93
CA PRO A 43 -4.65 -5.47 0.58
C PRO A 43 -4.70 -6.93 0.14
N ALA A 44 -5.59 -7.70 0.75
CA ALA A 44 -5.82 -9.10 0.38
C ALA A 44 -6.47 -9.14 -1.01
N GLY A 45 -5.65 -9.07 -2.06
CA GLY A 45 -6.14 -9.06 -3.44
C GLY A 45 -5.10 -8.81 -4.54
N GLY A 46 -3.81 -8.72 -4.23
CA GLY A 46 -2.78 -8.37 -5.23
C GLY A 46 -2.87 -6.91 -5.72
N CYS A 47 -3.78 -6.13 -5.14
CA CYS A 47 -4.00 -4.73 -5.44
C CYS A 47 -3.18 -3.83 -4.50
N SER A 48 -2.67 -2.73 -5.04
CA SER A 48 -1.89 -1.73 -4.33
C SER A 48 -2.46 -0.35 -4.59
N ALA A 49 -2.80 0.33 -3.49
CA ALA A 49 -3.37 1.66 -3.47
C ALA A 49 -2.33 2.73 -3.12
N ASN A 50 -2.31 3.83 -3.86
CA ASN A 50 -1.69 5.09 -3.45
C ASN A 50 -2.79 6.13 -3.22
N ILE A 51 -2.98 6.55 -1.97
CA ILE A 51 -3.97 7.55 -1.56
C ILE A 51 -3.24 8.88 -1.31
N LEU A 52 -3.51 9.90 -2.10
CA LEU A 52 -2.82 11.20 -1.97
C LEU A 52 -3.25 11.91 -0.69
N GLY A 53 -2.29 12.32 0.13
CA GLY A 53 -2.57 12.95 1.43
C GLY A 53 -3.11 11.95 2.47
N ASN A 54 -2.79 10.67 2.33
CA ASN A 54 -3.26 9.62 3.24
C ASN A 54 -2.85 9.92 4.69
N HIS A 55 -3.82 9.86 5.60
CA HIS A 55 -3.63 10.03 7.04
C HIS A 55 -4.21 8.87 7.85
N GLY A 56 -4.43 7.72 7.22
CA GLY A 56 -4.92 6.50 7.89
C GLY A 56 -5.87 5.65 7.06
N HIS A 57 -6.25 6.10 5.87
CA HIS A 57 -7.14 5.39 4.97
C HIS A 57 -6.49 4.13 4.39
N VAL A 58 -7.32 3.11 4.19
CA VAL A 58 -6.94 1.83 3.60
C VAL A 58 -8.00 1.44 2.59
N LEU A 59 -7.60 1.20 1.34
CA LEU A 59 -8.47 0.62 0.32
C LEU A 59 -8.17 -0.88 0.20
N THR A 60 -9.21 -1.70 0.26
CA THR A 60 -9.14 -3.12 -0.05
C THR A 60 -10.20 -3.45 -1.09
N ILE A 61 -9.76 -3.89 -2.27
CA ILE A 61 -10.63 -4.41 -3.33
C ILE A 61 -10.55 -5.94 -3.27
N PRO A 62 -11.63 -6.65 -2.93
CA PRO A 62 -11.66 -8.10 -3.01
C PRO A 62 -11.40 -8.57 -4.44
N GLN A 63 -10.58 -9.61 -4.62
CA GLN A 63 -10.26 -10.12 -5.96
C GLN A 63 -11.51 -10.52 -6.76
N ALA A 64 -12.57 -11.00 -6.11
CA ALA A 64 -13.83 -11.35 -6.76
C ALA A 64 -14.55 -10.12 -7.37
N ASP A 65 -14.32 -8.92 -6.83
CA ASP A 65 -14.96 -7.71 -7.34
C ASP A 65 -14.30 -7.22 -8.64
N LEU A 66 -13.08 -7.66 -8.97
CA LEU A 66 -12.43 -7.35 -10.24
C LEU A 66 -13.20 -7.90 -11.45
N ASP A 67 -14.07 -8.88 -11.23
CA ASP A 67 -14.98 -9.46 -12.22
C ASP A 67 -16.40 -8.84 -12.19
N SER A 68 -16.62 -7.81 -11.37
CA SER A 68 -17.93 -7.19 -11.23
C SER A 68 -18.34 -6.47 -12.51
N THR A 69 -19.51 -6.82 -13.04
CA THR A 69 -20.13 -6.14 -14.18
C THR A 69 -20.93 -4.89 -13.78
N THR A 70 -20.94 -4.56 -12.49
CA THR A 70 -21.57 -3.35 -11.94
C THR A 70 -20.56 -2.57 -11.12
N ALA A 71 -20.81 -1.28 -10.92
CA ALA A 71 -19.98 -0.45 -10.06
C ALA A 71 -19.93 -1.01 -8.62
N ARG A 72 -18.79 -0.82 -7.96
CA ARG A 72 -18.56 -1.20 -6.56
C ARG A 72 -18.13 0.03 -5.77
N THR A 73 -18.60 0.12 -4.54
CA THR A 73 -18.25 1.22 -3.64
C THR A 73 -17.64 0.64 -2.38
N TYR A 74 -16.52 1.22 -1.94
CA TYR A 74 -15.75 0.77 -0.80
C TYR A 74 -15.66 1.85 0.25
N ASP A 75 -15.76 1.45 1.51
CA ASP A 75 -15.30 2.20 2.67
C ASP A 75 -13.78 2.18 2.71
N ILE A 76 -13.16 3.32 3.04
CA ILE A 76 -11.71 3.41 3.14
C ILE A 76 -11.23 3.98 4.46
N GLN A 77 -12.03 3.93 5.54
CA GLN A 77 -11.67 4.57 6.81
C GLN A 77 -10.29 4.11 7.31
N GLY A 78 -10.03 2.79 7.30
CA GLY A 78 -8.80 2.24 7.87
C GLY A 78 -8.65 2.64 9.33
N THR A 79 -7.56 3.34 9.67
CA THR A 79 -7.29 3.90 11.01
C THR A 79 -7.54 5.41 11.08
N ALA A 80 -8.09 6.04 10.03
CA ALA A 80 -8.40 7.46 10.04
C ALA A 80 -9.54 7.79 11.02
N ASP A 81 -9.59 9.04 11.49
CA ASP A 81 -10.61 9.53 12.42
C ASP A 81 -11.98 9.76 11.76
N HIS A 82 -12.03 9.77 10.42
CA HIS A 82 -13.24 9.84 9.63
C HIS A 82 -13.15 8.93 8.41
N ASN A 83 -14.29 8.75 7.74
CA ASN A 83 -14.40 7.87 6.59
C ASN A 83 -14.53 8.66 5.29
N HIS A 84 -14.09 8.04 4.19
CA HIS A 84 -14.49 8.37 2.83
C HIS A 84 -14.93 7.11 2.11
N THR A 85 -15.65 7.28 1.01
CA THR A 85 -16.02 6.18 0.13
C THR A 85 -15.43 6.39 -1.24
N VAL A 86 -15.13 5.30 -1.95
CA VAL A 86 -14.67 5.37 -3.34
C VAL A 86 -15.47 4.40 -4.19
N THR A 87 -15.89 4.86 -5.36
CA THR A 87 -16.64 4.04 -6.32
C THR A 87 -15.78 3.75 -7.53
N PHE A 88 -15.65 2.47 -7.87
CA PHE A 88 -15.05 2.00 -9.13
C PHE A 88 -16.17 1.53 -10.05
N SER A 89 -16.16 1.99 -11.30
CA SER A 89 -17.08 1.47 -12.32
C SER A 89 -16.71 0.04 -12.72
N ALA A 90 -17.61 -0.64 -13.44
CA ALA A 90 -17.30 -1.96 -14.00
C ALA A 90 -16.09 -1.90 -14.97
N THR A 91 -15.94 -0.80 -15.71
CA THR A 91 -14.80 -0.60 -16.61
C THR A 91 -13.50 -0.38 -15.83
N ASP A 92 -13.56 0.34 -14.72
CA ASP A 92 -12.39 0.53 -13.86
C ASP A 92 -11.91 -0.80 -13.26
N LEU A 93 -12.84 -1.63 -12.76
CA LEU A 93 -12.54 -2.94 -12.21
C LEU A 93 -11.94 -3.88 -13.28
N ALA A 94 -12.46 -3.83 -14.50
CA ALA A 94 -11.88 -4.57 -15.63
C ALA A 94 -10.47 -4.06 -16.01
N ASN A 95 -10.23 -2.74 -15.95
CA ASN A 95 -8.91 -2.16 -16.18
C ASN A 95 -7.91 -2.58 -15.10
N LEU A 96 -8.32 -2.55 -13.82
CA LEU A 96 -7.53 -3.04 -12.70
C LEU A 96 -7.22 -4.53 -12.86
N LYS A 97 -8.19 -5.34 -13.27
CA LYS A 97 -7.99 -6.76 -13.59
C LYS A 97 -6.97 -6.98 -14.70
N ALA A 98 -6.91 -6.07 -15.68
CA ALA A 98 -5.94 -6.09 -16.77
C ALA A 98 -4.56 -5.52 -16.39
N GLY A 99 -4.31 -5.25 -15.09
CA GLY A 99 -3.07 -4.70 -14.59
C GLY A 99 -2.84 -3.23 -14.96
N GLN A 100 -3.88 -2.52 -15.39
CA GLN A 100 -3.80 -1.09 -15.65
C GLN A 100 -3.96 -0.31 -14.34
N THR A 101 -3.38 0.89 -14.32
CA THR A 101 -3.59 1.83 -13.22
C THR A 101 -4.88 2.61 -13.43
N VAL A 102 -5.72 2.66 -12.40
CA VAL A 102 -6.94 3.49 -12.37
C VAL A 102 -6.77 4.59 -11.35
N THR A 103 -7.22 5.81 -11.69
CA THR A 103 -7.25 6.94 -10.76
C THR A 103 -8.69 7.41 -10.55
N VAL A 104 -9.11 7.50 -9.29
CA VAL A 104 -10.47 7.91 -8.89
C VAL A 104 -10.40 8.88 -7.71
N GLN A 105 -11.46 9.66 -7.52
CA GLN A 105 -11.62 10.53 -6.36
C GLN A 105 -12.55 9.87 -5.34
N THR A 106 -12.25 10.02 -4.07
CA THR A 106 -13.18 9.62 -3.00
C THR A 106 -14.35 10.60 -2.91
N SER A 107 -15.38 10.23 -2.14
CA SER A 107 -16.39 11.17 -1.68
C SER A 107 -15.76 12.32 -0.90
N THR A 108 -16.48 13.44 -0.84
CA THR A 108 -16.07 14.60 -0.04
C THR A 108 -16.73 14.50 1.32
N THR A 109 -15.92 14.28 2.34
CA THR A 109 -16.33 14.25 3.75
C THR A 109 -15.49 15.27 4.51
N LEU A 110 -16.07 15.97 5.49
CA LEU A 110 -15.39 17.02 6.25
C LEU A 110 -14.61 18.02 5.37
N ALA A 111 -15.24 18.47 4.27
CA ALA A 111 -14.72 19.46 3.33
C ALA A 111 -13.44 19.06 2.54
N HIS A 112 -13.06 17.78 2.48
CA HIS A 112 -11.97 17.32 1.60
C HIS A 112 -12.23 15.92 1.03
N SER A 113 -11.37 15.50 0.10
CA SER A 113 -11.38 14.18 -0.53
C SER A 113 -9.95 13.78 -0.92
N HIS A 114 -9.76 12.49 -1.22
CA HIS A 114 -8.47 11.95 -1.65
C HIS A 114 -8.54 11.48 -3.10
N SER A 115 -7.45 11.69 -3.85
CA SER A 115 -7.23 11.02 -5.12
C SER A 115 -6.53 9.69 -4.86
N ILE A 116 -7.08 8.61 -5.40
CA ILE A 116 -6.55 7.25 -5.27
C ILE A 116 -6.04 6.79 -6.62
N SER A 117 -4.79 6.32 -6.67
CA SER A 117 -4.23 5.61 -7.81
C SER A 117 -4.06 4.13 -7.43
N GLU A 118 -4.79 3.25 -8.10
CA GLU A 118 -4.88 1.83 -7.79
C GLU A 118 -4.32 0.98 -8.93
N THR A 119 -3.67 -0.15 -8.63
CA THR A 119 -3.25 -1.16 -9.62
C THR A 119 -3.28 -2.55 -8.99
N CYS A 120 -3.73 -3.57 -9.73
CA CYS A 120 -3.72 -4.96 -9.29
C CYS A 120 -2.76 -5.80 -10.14
N ALA A 121 -2.06 -6.76 -9.52
CA ALA A 121 -1.07 -7.64 -10.15
C ALA A 121 -1.32 -9.12 -9.84
#